data_AF-A0A367M6Q9-F1
#
_entry.id   AF-A0A367M6Q9-F1
#
_cell.length_a   1.000
_cell.length_b   1.000
_cell.length_c   1.000
_cell.angle_alpha   90.00
_cell.angle_beta   90.00
_cell.angle_gamma   90.00
#
_symmetry.space_group_name_H-M   'P 1'
#
loop_
_entity.id
_entity.type
_entity.pdbx_description
1 polymer ?
#
loop_
_entity_poly.entity_id
_entity_poly.type
_entity_poly.pdbx_seq_one_letter_code
_entity_poly.pdbx_strand_id
1 'polypeptide(L)'
;MHTFFIAPTGFGVGLTSISLGLLRALERAGLKVGFFKPIAQLHPGDLGPERSSELVARTHGLDTPKPLPLAQVERMLGDGQL
;
A
#
# COMPACT_ATOMS: atom_id res chain seq x y z
N MET A 1 -1.76 11.65 15.51
CA MET A 1 -1.83 10.80 14.30
C MET A 1 -1.98 9.36 14.77
N HIS A 2 -2.99 8.62 14.29
CA HIS A 2 -3.17 7.22 14.65
C HIS A 2 -2.91 6.36 13.42
N THR A 3 -2.11 5.32 13.56
CA THR A 3 -1.61 4.51 12.44
C THR A 3 -1.97 3.06 12.66
N PHE A 4 -2.64 2.47 11.67
CA PHE A 4 -2.92 1.04 11.64
C PHE A 4 -1.93 0.36 10.70
N PHE A 5 -1.28 -0.70 11.18
CA PHE A 5 -0.52 -1.61 10.33
C PHE A 5 -1.39 -2.83 10.01
N ILE A 6 -1.64 -3.07 8.73
CA ILE A 6 -2.48 -4.18 8.28
C ILE A 6 -1.56 -5.18 7.58
N ALA A 7 -1.47 -6.38 8.15
CA ALA A 7 -0.68 -7.48 7.60
C ALA A 7 -1.60 -8.66 7.22
N PRO A 8 -1.30 -9.36 6.12
CA PRO A 8 -2.03 -10.56 5.74
C PRO A 8 -1.62 -11.75 6.61
N THR A 9 -2.54 -12.67 6.85
CA THR A 9 -2.25 -13.98 7.46
C THR A 9 -1.75 -15.02 6.43
N GLY A 10 -1.83 -14.69 5.14
CA GLY A 10 -1.38 -15.54 4.04
C GLY A 10 -1.65 -14.92 2.67
N PHE A 11 -1.37 -15.66 1.60
CA PHE A 11 -1.66 -15.22 0.24
C PHE A 11 -3.16 -15.25 -0.05
N GLY A 12 -3.64 -14.29 -0.86
CA GLY A 12 -5.02 -14.29 -1.34
C GLY A 12 -6.10 -13.97 -0.30
N VAL A 13 -5.73 -13.65 0.95
CA VAL A 13 -6.68 -13.36 2.05
C VAL A 13 -7.41 -12.01 1.93
N GLY A 14 -7.30 -11.32 0.79
CA GLY A 14 -8.02 -10.08 0.53
C GLY A 14 -7.45 -8.84 1.22
N LEU A 15 -6.15 -8.79 1.52
CA LEU A 15 -5.50 -7.65 2.19
C LEU A 15 -5.86 -6.30 1.55
N THR A 16 -5.81 -6.19 0.22
CA THR A 16 -6.16 -4.96 -0.50
C THR A 16 -7.62 -4.56 -0.29
N SER A 17 -8.54 -5.53 -0.38
CA SER A 17 -9.97 -5.29 -0.18
C SER A 17 -10.28 -4.84 1.25
N ILE A 18 -9.64 -5.47 2.25
CA ILE A 18 -9.77 -5.11 3.66
C ILE A 18 -9.23 -3.70 3.91
N SER A 19 -8.05 -3.37 3.39
CA SER A 19 -7.45 -2.04 3.52
C SER A 19 -8.32 -0.94 2.90
N LEU A 20 -8.88 -1.17 1.70
CA LEU A 20 -9.83 -0.26 1.06
C LEU A 20 -11.12 -0.11 1.86
N GLY A 21 -11.64 -1.21 2.40
CA GLY A 21 -12.83 -1.20 3.26
C GLY A 21 -12.63 -0.38 4.53
N LEU A 22 -11.47 -0.55 5.19
CA LEU A 22 -11.11 0.22 6.38
C LEU A 22 -10.95 1.70 6.05
N LEU A 23 -10.21 2.02 4.98
CA LEU A 23 -10.03 3.39 4.49
C LEU A 23 -11.39 4.06 4.28
N ARG A 24 -12.29 3.39 3.55
CA ARG A 24 -13.64 3.89 3.25
C ARG A 24 -14.51 4.06 4.50
N ALA A 25 -14.39 3.16 5.48
CA ALA A 25 -15.13 3.26 6.73
C ALA A 25 -14.68 4.47 7.57
N LEU A 26 -13.36 4.69 7.66
CA LEU A 26 -12.80 5.83 8.37
C LEU A 26 -13.14 7.16 7.69
N GLU A 27 -13.09 7.22 6.35
CA GLU A 27 -13.57 8.39 5.58
C GLU A 27 -15.04 8.71 5.89
N ARG A 28 -15.92 7.69 5.88
CA ARG A 28 -17.34 7.86 6.17
C ARG A 28 -17.62 8.29 7.61
N ALA A 29 -16.72 7.99 8.54
CA ALA A 29 -16.76 8.49 9.91
C ALA A 29 -16.29 9.95 10.04
N GLY A 30 -15.95 10.62 8.93
CA GLY A 30 -15.50 12.02 8.91
C GLY A 30 -14.03 12.22 9.26
N LEU A 31 -13.24 11.14 9.26
CA LEU A 31 -11.81 11.21 9.57
C LEU A 31 -11.01 11.57 8.32
N LYS A 32 -9.93 12.32 8.51
CA LYS A 32 -8.88 12.48 7.50
C LYS A 32 -8.02 11.22 7.52
N VAL A 33 -7.95 10.52 6.40
CA VAL A 33 -7.25 9.24 6.29
C VAL A 33 -6.22 9.31 5.18
N GLY A 34 -5.08 8.68 5.40
CA GLY A 34 -4.07 8.46 4.38
C GLY A 34 -3.86 6.97 4.15
N PHE A 35 -3.30 6.62 3.00
CA PHE A 35 -2.91 5.26 2.67
C PHE A 35 -1.44 5.23 2.27
N PHE A 36 -0.72 4.22 2.73
CA PHE A 36 0.69 4.07 2.45
C PHE A 36 1.03 2.59 2.28
N LYS A 37 1.65 2.27 1.13
CA LYS A 37 2.23 0.96 0.86
C LYS A 37 3.71 1.17 0.50
N PRO A 38 4.65 0.86 1.40
CA PRO A 38 6.06 1.25 1.22
C PRO A 38 6.78 0.49 0.10
N ILE A 39 6.38 -0.75 -0.18
CA ILE A 39 7.10 -1.66 -1.06
C ILE A 39 6.18 -2.10 -2.19
N ALA A 40 6.66 -1.95 -3.43
CA ALA A 40 5.97 -2.39 -4.62
C ALA A 40 5.96 -3.91 -4.74
N GLN A 41 4.80 -4.48 -5.05
CA GLN A 41 4.64 -5.91 -5.33
C GLN A 41 4.08 -6.09 -6.74
N LEU A 42 4.97 -6.00 -7.73
CA LEU A 42 4.63 -6.19 -9.14
C LEU A 42 4.57 -7.68 -9.47
N HIS A 43 3.60 -8.08 -10.29
CA HIS A 43 3.48 -9.45 -10.80
C HIS A 43 4.17 -9.57 -12.17
N PRO A 44 4.51 -10.79 -12.63
CA PRO A 44 5.06 -10.98 -13.97
C PRO A 44 4.18 -10.34 -15.04
N GLY A 45 4.78 -9.47 -15.87
CA GLY A 45 4.09 -8.69 -16.91
C GLY A 45 3.59 -7.32 -16.46
N ASP A 46 3.71 -6.96 -15.17
CA ASP A 46 3.46 -5.60 -14.73
C ASP A 46 4.59 -4.66 -15.17
N LEU A 47 4.25 -3.69 -16.01
CA LEU A 47 5.13 -2.58 -16.42
C LEU A 47 4.68 -1.23 -15.85
N GLY A 48 3.51 -1.20 -15.21
CA GLY A 48 2.88 -0.01 -14.66
C GLY A 48 3.18 0.22 -13.18
N PRO A 49 2.57 1.25 -12.56
CA PRO A 49 2.69 1.50 -11.13
C PRO A 49 2.14 0.33 -10.30
N GLU A 50 2.50 0.31 -9.02
CA GLU A 50 1.96 -0.67 -8.07
C GLU A 50 0.43 -0.58 -8.01
N ARG A 51 -0.24 -1.68 -8.36
CA ARG A 51 -1.68 -1.72 -8.65
C ARG A 51 -2.56 -1.23 -7.49
N SER A 52 -2.26 -1.65 -6.26
CA SER A 52 -3.13 -1.32 -5.11
C SER A 52 -3.01 0.14 -4.66
N SER A 53 -1.81 0.70 -4.71
CA SER A 53 -1.53 2.09 -4.38
C SER A 53 -2.17 3.00 -5.41
N GLU A 54 -2.03 2.66 -6.70
CA GLU A 54 -2.67 3.36 -7.80
C GLU A 54 -4.20 3.32 -7.71
N LEU A 55 -4.76 2.15 -7.37
CA LEU A 55 -6.20 1.98 -7.15
C LEU A 55 -6.69 2.92 -6.04
N VAL A 56 -6.03 2.90 -4.87
CA VAL A 56 -6.40 3.74 -3.73
C VAL A 56 -6.32 5.23 -4.10
N ALA A 57 -5.22 5.66 -4.72
CA ALA A 57 -5.03 7.05 -5.14
C ALA A 57 -6.16 7.51 -6.07
N ARG A 58 -6.53 6.70 -7.07
CA ARG A 58 -7.60 7.04 -8.03
C ARG A 58 -9.00 7.01 -7.44
N THR A 59 -9.31 6.05 -6.56
CA THR A 59 -10.68 5.91 -6.03
C THR A 59 -10.98 6.81 -4.85
N HIS A 60 -9.95 7.22 -4.10
CA HIS A 60 -10.09 8.06 -2.90
C HIS A 60 -9.50 9.46 -3.07
N GLY A 61 -8.92 9.80 -4.23
CA GLY A 61 -8.32 11.10 -4.48
C GLY A 61 -7.16 11.43 -3.53
N LEU A 62 -6.47 10.39 -3.06
CA LEU A 62 -5.37 10.52 -2.11
C LEU A 62 -4.04 10.69 -2.85
N ASP A 63 -3.22 11.63 -2.38
CA ASP A 63 -1.83 11.71 -2.77
C ASP A 63 -1.02 10.71 -1.93
N THR A 64 -0.87 9.50 -2.45
CA THR A 64 -0.14 8.42 -1.77
C THR A 64 1.33 8.43 -2.22
N PRO A 65 2.31 8.33 -1.30
CA PRO A 65 3.71 8.18 -1.68
C PRO A 65 3.93 6.99 -2.62
N LYS A 66 4.82 7.16 -3.60
CA LYS A 66 5.19 6.07 -4.53
C LYS A 66 5.91 4.95 -3.77
N PRO A 67 5.49 3.68 -3.92
CA PRO A 67 6.19 2.56 -3.32
C PRO A 67 7.59 2.38 -3.89
N LEU A 68 8.52 1.93 -3.06
CA LEU A 68 9.87 1.55 -3.50
C LEU A 68 9.83 0.19 -4.22
N PRO A 69 10.61 0.00 -5.30
CA PRO A 69 10.79 -1.32 -5.90
C PRO A 69 11.34 -2.33 -4.89
N LEU A 70 10.80 -3.55 -4.87
CA LEU A 70 11.27 -4.61 -3.96
C LEU A 70 12.78 -4.82 -4.05
N ALA A 71 13.33 -4.94 -5.27
CA ALA A 71 14.77 -5.10 -5.50
C ALA A 71 15.62 -3.93 -4.98
N GLN A 72 15.07 -2.73 -4.86
CA GLN A 72 15.77 -1.62 -4.21
C GLN A 72 15.83 -1.83 -2.69
N VAL A 73 14.71 -2.21 -2.08
CA VAL A 73 14.61 -2.43 -0.63
C VAL A 73 15.48 -3.62 -0.19
N GLU A 74 15.49 -4.70 -0.96
CA GLU A 74 16.34 -5.87 -0.70
C GLU A 74 17.83 -5.52 -0.73
N ARG A 75 18.27 -4.68 -1.68
CA ARG A 75 19.66 -4.19 -1.72
C ARG A 75 19.99 -3.31 -0.52
N MET A 76 19.13 -2.34 -0.20
CA MET A 76 19.32 -1.48 0.98
C MET A 76 19.43 -2.30 2.27
N LEU A 77 18.63 -3.38 2.39
CA LEU A 77 18.69 -4.27 3.54
C LEU A 77 20.03 -5.03 3.58
N GLY A 78 20.49 -5.55 2.43
CA GLY A 78 21.79 -6.22 2.32
C GLY A 78 22.97 -5.30 2.62
N ASP A 79 22.86 -4.01 2.28
CA ASP A 79 23.90 -3.00 2.50
C ASP A 79 23.84 -2.35 3.90
N GLY A 80 22.88 -2.73 4.76
CA GLY A 80 22.70 -2.16 6.10
C GLY A 80 22.23 -0.70 6.11
N GLN A 81 21.49 -0.29 5.08
CA GLN A 81 21.01 1.08 4.84
C GLN A 81 19.53 1.30 5.22
N LEU A 82 18.97 0.42 6.05
CA LEU A 82 17.60 0.46 6.56
C LEU A 82 17.58 0.58 8.09
#